data_AF-A0A4Y7QA15-F1
#
_entry.id   AF-A0A4Y7QA15-F1
#
_cell.length_a   1.000
_cell.length_b   1.000
_cell.length_c   1.000
_cell.angle_alpha   90.00
_cell.angle_beta   90.00
_cell.angle_gamma   90.00
#
_symmetry.space_group_name_H-M   'P 1'
#
loop_
_entity.id
_entity.type
_entity.pdbx_description
1 polymer ?
#
loop_
_entity_poly.entity_id
_entity_poly.type
_entity_poly.pdbx_seq_one_letter_code
_entity_poly.pdbx_strand_id
1 'polypeptide(L)'
;MFEPIRGGTRGGQAEFKWSDVSADKDRENYLGHSINAPTGRWQKNKDVHWYNRDHPQTETEKQAEIRKIKEAEEDALAVALYVSIIFRSLDRD
;
A
#
# COMPACT_ATOMS: atom_id res chain seq x y z
N MET A 1 29.60 17.09 2.38
CA MET A 1 29.80 15.73 2.92
C MET A 1 28.56 14.93 2.57
N PHE A 2 28.63 14.08 1.55
CA PHE A 2 27.50 13.27 1.09
C PHE A 2 27.50 12.00 1.94
N GLU A 3 26.60 11.92 2.93
CA GLU A 3 26.36 10.64 3.59
C GLU A 3 25.68 9.72 2.56
N PRO A 4 26.21 8.51 2.28
CA PRO A 4 25.49 7.58 1.44
C PRO A 4 24.11 7.34 2.07
N ILE A 5 23.06 7.35 1.25
CA ILE A 5 21.72 6.92 1.65
C ILE A 5 21.90 5.59 2.38
N ARG A 6 21.66 5.58 3.69
CA ARG A 6 21.90 4.39 4.50
C ARG A 6 21.00 3.29 3.92
N GLY A 7 21.61 2.33 3.22
CA GLY A 7 20.89 1.17 2.71
C GLY A 7 20.22 0.49 3.91
N GLY A 8 18.90 0.34 3.83
CA GLY A 8 18.11 -0.16 4.95
C GLY A 8 16.62 0.05 4.76
N THR A 9 15.90 -0.30 5.81
CA THR A 9 14.44 -0.29 6.01
C THR A 9 13.72 1.05 5.79
N ARG A 10 14.46 2.13 5.53
CA ARG A 10 13.97 3.50 5.34
C ARG A 10 14.11 4.00 3.90
N GLY A 11 14.44 3.12 2.96
CA GLY A 11 14.57 3.45 1.52
C GLY A 11 13.27 3.92 0.86
N GLY A 12 13.33 4.13 -0.47
CA GLY A 12 12.17 4.59 -1.25
C GLY A 12 11.01 3.58 -1.27
N GLN A 13 9.86 3.96 -1.83
CA GLN A 13 8.65 3.12 -1.80
C GLN A 13 8.85 1.69 -2.37
N ALA A 14 9.82 1.52 -3.27
CA ALA A 14 10.18 0.22 -3.86
C ALA A 14 11.17 -0.61 -3.01
N GLU A 15 11.81 -0.01 -2.01
CA GLU A 15 12.90 -0.62 -1.24
C GLU A 15 12.45 -1.03 0.18
N PHE A 16 11.26 -0.62 0.61
CA PHE A 16 10.73 -0.94 1.92
C PHE A 16 10.30 -2.42 2.02
N LYS A 17 10.82 -3.12 3.05
CA LYS A 17 10.45 -4.51 3.35
C LYS A 17 10.30 -4.74 4.84
N TRP A 18 9.19 -5.34 5.24
CA TRP A 18 8.94 -5.72 6.63
C TRP A 18 9.93 -6.75 7.19
N SER A 19 10.50 -7.61 6.33
CA SER A 19 11.59 -8.52 6.69
C SER A 19 12.79 -7.76 7.26
N ASP A 20 13.11 -6.64 6.63
CA ASP A 20 14.30 -5.85 7.00
C ASP A 20 14.00 -5.07 8.27
N VAL A 21 12.75 -4.62 8.47
CA VAL A 21 12.28 -3.95 9.70
C VAL A 21 12.42 -4.87 10.90
N SER A 22 12.18 -6.17 10.75
CA SER A 22 12.35 -7.14 11.84
C SER A 22 13.78 -7.21 12.37
N ALA A 23 14.78 -6.95 11.52
CA ALA A 23 16.20 -6.94 11.88
C ALA A 23 16.71 -5.55 12.29
N ASP A 24 15.88 -4.51 12.19
CA ASP A 24 16.25 -3.15 12.54
C ASP A 24 16.36 -2.97 14.07
N LYS A 25 17.35 -2.17 14.48
CA LYS A 25 17.53 -1.74 15.87
C LYS A 25 16.34 -0.89 16.31
N ASP A 26 15.84 -0.05 15.43
CA ASP A 26 14.78 0.93 15.68
C ASP A 26 13.41 0.45 15.19
N ARG A 27 13.21 -0.87 15.07
CA ARG A 27 11.99 -1.49 14.53
C ARG A 27 10.70 -1.05 15.22
N GLU A 28 10.78 -0.68 16.49
CA GLU A 28 9.64 -0.23 17.30
C GLU A 28 9.09 1.13 16.84
N ASN A 29 9.87 1.89 16.07
CA ASN A 29 9.45 3.18 15.52
C ASN A 29 8.64 3.05 14.21
N TYR A 30 8.46 1.84 13.69
CA TYR A 30 7.66 1.61 12.48
C TYR A 30 6.20 1.36 12.84
N LEU A 31 5.29 2.10 12.20
CA LEU A 31 3.85 1.92 12.39
C LEU A 31 3.42 0.53 11.93
N GLY A 32 2.91 -0.29 12.85
CA GLY A 32 2.50 -1.67 12.56
C GLY A 32 3.60 -2.72 12.71
N HIS A 33 4.76 -2.38 13.29
CA HIS A 33 5.84 -3.33 13.55
C HIS A 33 5.40 -4.54 14.39
N SER A 34 4.44 -4.37 15.31
CA SER A 34 3.92 -5.42 16.18
C SER A 34 3.20 -6.54 15.41
N ILE A 35 2.63 -6.19 14.25
CA ILE A 35 1.85 -7.11 13.40
C ILE A 35 2.71 -7.60 12.24
N ASN A 36 3.40 -6.69 11.55
CA ASN A 36 4.04 -6.98 10.26
C ASN A 36 5.52 -7.37 10.37
N ALA A 37 6.21 -6.98 11.44
CA ALA A 37 7.58 -7.40 11.74
C ALA A 37 7.68 -7.95 13.17
N PRO A 38 6.85 -8.94 13.54
CA PRO A 38 6.84 -9.44 14.88
C PRO A 38 8.18 -10.16 15.11
N THR A 39 8.88 -9.85 16.21
CA THR A 39 10.15 -10.50 16.59
C THR A 39 10.05 -11.29 17.89
N GLY A 40 10.73 -12.43 17.99
CA GLY A 40 10.88 -13.21 19.22
C GLY A 40 10.05 -14.50 19.28
N ARG A 41 10.26 -15.30 20.33
CA ARG A 41 9.70 -16.66 20.43
C ARG A 41 8.16 -16.69 20.57
N TRP A 42 7.54 -15.56 20.96
CA TRP A 42 6.10 -15.48 21.19
C TRP A 42 5.26 -15.59 19.90
N GLN A 43 5.83 -15.32 18.72
CA GLN A 43 5.15 -15.54 17.43
C GLN A 43 4.94 -17.02 17.10
N LYS A 44 5.79 -17.90 17.61
CA LYS A 44 5.80 -19.29 17.17
C LYS A 44 4.44 -19.92 17.49
N ASN A 45 3.75 -20.43 16.47
CA ASN A 45 2.40 -21.00 16.55
C ASN A 45 1.29 -20.01 16.95
N LYS A 46 1.51 -18.70 16.78
CA LYS A 46 0.46 -17.67 16.90
C LYS A 46 0.10 -17.17 15.52
N ASP A 47 -1.21 -17.05 15.27
CA ASP A 47 -1.66 -16.30 14.12
C ASP A 47 -1.90 -14.85 14.52
N VAL A 48 -1.04 -13.97 14.00
CA VAL A 48 -1.10 -12.53 14.24
C VAL A 48 -2.25 -11.90 13.45
N HIS A 49 -2.63 -12.47 12.29
CA HIS A 49 -3.64 -11.91 11.39
C HIS A 49 -5.03 -12.54 11.56
N TRP A 50 -5.29 -13.15 12.71
CA TRP A 50 -6.54 -13.89 12.98
C TRP A 50 -7.81 -13.04 12.72
N TYR A 51 -7.75 -11.73 12.96
CA TYR A 51 -8.85 -10.78 12.79
C TYR A 51 -9.21 -10.50 11.31
N ASN A 52 -8.32 -10.83 10.37
CA ASN A 52 -8.53 -10.63 8.93
C ASN A 52 -8.91 -11.93 8.19
N ARG A 53 -9.12 -13.04 8.90
CA ARG A 53 -9.44 -14.34 8.26
C ARG A 53 -10.83 -14.40 7.65
N ASP A 54 -11.80 -13.72 8.25
CA ASP A 54 -13.22 -13.85 7.89
C ASP A 54 -13.64 -12.90 6.76
N HIS A 55 -12.68 -12.21 6.14
CA HIS A 55 -12.86 -11.54 4.86
C HIS A 55 -12.22 -12.37 3.75
N PRO A 56 -12.87 -13.46 3.28
CA PRO A 56 -12.50 -14.09 2.02
C PRO A 56 -12.92 -13.17 0.89
N GLN A 57 -12.26 -12.02 0.77
CA GLN A 57 -12.43 -11.17 -0.37
C GLN A 57 -11.82 -11.94 -1.55
N THR A 58 -12.70 -12.47 -2.39
CA THR A 58 -12.26 -13.27 -3.53
C THR A 58 -11.32 -12.41 -4.38
N GLU A 59 -10.32 -13.03 -5.04
CA GLU A 59 -9.39 -12.29 -5.90
C GLU A 59 -10.14 -11.41 -6.92
N THR A 60 -11.31 -11.88 -7.36
CA THR A 60 -12.26 -11.14 -8.19
C THR A 60 -12.83 -9.89 -7.53
N GLU A 61 -13.23 -9.95 -6.25
CA GLU A 61 -13.72 -8.78 -5.50
C GLU A 61 -12.62 -7.73 -5.30
N LYS A 62 -11.38 -8.16 -5.01
CA LYS A 62 -10.22 -7.26 -4.91
C LYS A 62 -9.95 -6.54 -6.23
N GLN A 63 -9.98 -7.28 -7.33
CA GLN A 63 -9.78 -6.70 -8.67
C GLN A 63 -10.92 -5.73 -9.04
N ALA A 64 -12.16 -6.03 -8.67
CA ALA A 64 -13.29 -5.15 -8.88
C ALA A 64 -13.16 -3.84 -8.07
N GLU A 65 -12.69 -3.90 -6.83
CA GLU A 65 -12.41 -2.72 -6.02
C GLU A 65 -11.27 -1.88 -6.58
N ILE A 66 -10.16 -2.50 -6.97
CA ILE A 66 -9.04 -1.80 -7.61
C ILE A 66 -9.51 -1.10 -8.89
N ARG A 67 -10.35 -1.76 -9.69
CA ARG A 67 -10.91 -1.17 -10.91
C ARG A 67 -11.76 0.06 -10.61
N LYS A 68 -12.65 -0.01 -9.61
CA LYS A 68 -13.47 1.15 -9.19
C LYS A 68 -12.62 2.32 -8.71
N ILE A 69 -11.54 2.06 -7.96
CA ILE A 69 -10.62 3.10 -7.50
C ILE A 69 -9.93 3.76 -8.70
N LYS A 70 -9.41 2.95 -9.64
CA LYS A 70 -8.76 3.47 -10.85
C LYS A 70 -9.71 4.31 -11.71
N GLU A 71 -10.95 3.87 -11.90
CA GLU A 71 -11.96 4.64 -12.63
C GLU A 71 -12.25 5.99 -11.94
N ALA A 72 -12.36 6.00 -10.60
CA ALA A 72 -12.55 7.25 -9.84
C ALA A 72 -11.32 8.18 -9.90
N GLU A 73 -10.11 7.63 -9.89
CA GLU A 73 -8.87 8.38 -10.08
C GLU A 73 -8.77 8.96 -11.50
N GLU A 74 -9.13 8.18 -12.53
CA GLU A 74 -9.19 8.62 -13.93
C GLU A 74 -10.19 9.76 -14.13
N ASP A 75 -11.39 9.65 -13.54
CA ASP A 75 -12.40 10.72 -13.59
C ASP A 75 -11.92 12.01 -12.92
N ALA A 76 -11.30 11.89 -11.73
CA ALA A 76 -10.74 13.04 -11.02
C ALA A 76 -9.60 13.69 -11.80
N LEU A 77 -8.73 12.89 -12.42
CA LEU A 77 -7.65 13.37 -13.28
C LEU A 77 -8.18 14.01 -14.56
N ALA A 78 -9.23 13.46 -15.18
CA ALA A 78 -9.86 14.00 -16.38
C ALA A 78 -10.51 15.37 -16.11
N VAL A 79 -11.09 15.56 -14.92
CA VAL A 79 -11.59 16.86 -14.46
C VAL A 79 -10.43 17.83 -14.25
N ALA A 80 -9.36 17.40 -13.55
CA ALA A 80 -8.20 18.25 -13.29
C ALA A 80 -7.46 18.68 -14.56
N LEU A 81 -7.39 17.79 -15.56
CA LEU A 81 -6.78 18.03 -16.87
C LEU A 81 -7.74 18.67 -17.89
N TYR A 82 -8.96 19.06 -17.49
CA TYR A 82 -10.00 19.64 -18.35
C TYR A 82 -10.45 18.75 -19.53
N VAL A 83 -10.08 17.46 -19.55
CA VAL A 83 -10.39 16.51 -20.63
C VAL A 83 -11.89 16.19 -20.69
N SER A 84 -12.55 16.07 -19.53
CA SER A 84 -13.99 15.77 -19.45
C SER A 84 -14.89 16.92 -19.93
N ILE A 85 -14.41 18.16 -19.90
CA ILE A 85 -15.12 19.33 -20.43
C ILE A 85 -15.10 19.33 -21.96
N ILE A 86 -14.00 18.88 -22.58
CA ILE A 86 -13.84 18.83 -24.04
C ILE A 86 -14.69 17.71 -24.65
N PHE A 87 -14.72 16.52 -24.06
CA PHE A 87 -15.50 15.40 -24.62
C PHE A 87 -17.01 15.66 -24.62
N ARG A 88 -17.54 16.30 -23.56
CA ARG A 88 -18.97 16.59 -23.44
C ARG A 88 -19.46 17.73 -24.36
N SER A 89 -18.54 18.54 -24.91
CA SER A 89 -18.90 19.55 -25.92
C SER A 89 -18.94 18.96 -27.34
N LEU A 90 -18.20 17.88 -27.61
CA LEU A 90 -18.14 17.24 -28.93
C LEU A 90 -19.32 16.28 -29.20
N ASP A 91 -19.96 15.74 -28.16
CA ASP A 91 -21.17 14.90 -28.29
C ASP A 91 -22.48 15.71 -28.42
N ARG A 92 -22.41 17.04 -28.53
CA ARG A 92 -23.58 17.93 -28.54
C ARG A 92 -23.84 18.62 -29.90
N ASP A 93 -23.25 18.11 -30.98
CA ASP A 93 -23.53 18.51 -32.37
C ASP A 93 -24.17 17.37 -33.16
#